data_AF-A0A8S0QC42-F1
#
_entry.id   AF-A0A8S0QC42-F1
#
_cell.length_a   1.000
_cell.length_b   1.000
_cell.length_c   1.000
_cell.angle_alpha   90.00
_cell.angle_beta   90.00
_cell.angle_gamma   90.00
#
_symmetry.space_group_name_H-M   'P 1'
#
loop_
_entity.id
_entity.type
_entity.pdbx_description
1 polymer ?
#
loop_
_entity_poly.entity_id
_entity_poly.type
_entity_poly.pdbx_seq_one_letter_code
_entity_poly.pdbx_strand_id
1 'polypeptide(L)'
;MLKSSLSIDDIGEDLIQNVLCRLPAQSFASAACVSRFWNSICNRILFASPKLSSAISFNPLLEDAVSEVVDKVLSKPMRPHFVLASIGPSFSLRQAHELINGNFGFHIPVVVNVPEGIIGRDSLTDEFREVQWEVTEEEDLAGVSQNENVNRGIILTVGFLPGLKANIIPLLFEKKDPRRLLIDEFVISIKEYTSSVSGHASPSGILLFSDQATDIKPVLQKLDYAFSLDTVIVGDGGSKFLCRSDDGNYATRVPAVALLFVNERDRSPGIGETKFHVMISTGLSPLGSTYKAVSVKCNETSTWLTAIRDTLHEDLDGQSILDEIYDELGDRIQFPVFYLGVTKRRRCSVGPEKVRRITFHEFHEVMG
;
A
#
# COMPACT_ATOMS: atom_id res chain seq x y z
N MET A 1 49.73 30.97 27.04
CA MET A 1 48.34 31.07 26.56
C MET A 1 47.90 29.66 26.17
N LEU A 2 47.26 28.93 27.08
CA LEU A 2 46.67 27.63 26.76
C LEU A 2 45.43 27.92 25.91
N LYS A 3 45.44 27.54 24.63
CA LYS A 3 44.20 27.39 23.85
C LYS A 3 43.42 26.27 24.51
N SER A 4 42.50 26.60 25.42
CA SER A 4 41.41 25.69 25.76
C SER A 4 40.62 25.49 24.48
N SER A 5 40.86 24.39 23.77
CA SER A 5 39.91 23.92 22.77
C SER A 5 38.61 23.66 23.50
N LEU A 6 37.62 24.54 23.31
CA LEU A 6 36.24 24.21 23.63
C LEU A 6 35.95 22.89 22.91
N SER A 7 35.72 21.82 23.67
CA SER A 7 35.23 20.59 23.09
C SER A 7 33.83 20.86 22.57
N ILE A 8 33.44 20.21 21.47
CA ILE A 8 32.03 20.20 21.05
C ILE A 8 31.12 19.66 22.17
N ASP A 9 31.68 18.87 23.09
CA ASP A 9 30.98 18.38 24.28
C ASP A 9 30.65 19.50 25.30
N ASP A 10 31.30 20.67 25.19
CA ASP A 10 30.98 21.86 26.00
C ASP A 10 29.78 22.63 25.43
N ILE A 11 29.33 22.31 24.21
CA ILE A 11 28.10 22.84 23.62
C ILE A 11 26.93 22.09 24.24
N GLY A 12 26.03 22.82 24.91
CA GLY A 12 24.85 22.24 25.55
C GLY A 12 24.05 21.32 24.61
N GLU A 13 23.53 20.23 25.17
CA GLU A 13 22.83 19.17 24.42
C GLU A 13 21.68 19.70 23.54
N ASP A 14 20.96 20.71 24.02
CA ASP A 14 19.85 21.35 23.29
C ASP A 14 20.30 22.04 22.00
N LEU A 15 21.50 22.64 22.00
CA LEU A 15 22.06 23.30 20.82
C LEU A 15 22.47 22.25 19.78
N ILE A 16 23.11 21.17 20.22
CA ILE A 16 23.48 20.04 19.34
C ILE A 16 22.21 19.44 18.73
N GLN A 17 21.18 19.18 19.54
CA GLN A 17 19.91 18.67 19.05
C GLN A 17 19.28 19.61 18.01
N ASN A 18 19.28 20.93 18.24
CA ASN A 18 18.72 21.91 17.30
C ASN A 18 19.46 21.92 15.96
N VAL A 19 20.79 21.78 15.97
CA VAL A 19 21.60 21.67 14.75
C VAL A 19 21.28 20.35 14.02
N LEU A 20 21.31 19.23 14.73
CA LEU A 20 21.06 17.91 14.16
C LEU A 20 19.65 17.79 13.56
N CYS A 21 18.63 18.39 14.18
CA CYS A 21 17.26 18.40 13.68
C CYS A 21 17.09 19.07 12.31
N ARG A 22 18.07 19.87 11.86
CA ARG A 22 18.03 20.60 10.58
C ARG A 22 18.85 19.95 9.48
N LEU A 23 19.57 18.87 9.80
CA LEU A 23 20.39 18.17 8.81
C LEU A 23 19.50 17.35 7.86
N PRO A 24 19.85 17.27 6.56
CA PRO A 24 19.25 16.29 5.68
C PRO A 24 19.61 14.87 6.15
N ALA A 25 18.82 13.88 5.75
CA ALA A 25 18.92 12.50 6.23
C ALA A 25 20.34 11.91 6.09
N GLN A 26 21.03 12.19 4.99
CA GLN A 26 22.39 11.68 4.77
C GLN A 26 23.40 12.27 5.76
N SER A 27 23.45 13.61 5.88
CA SER A 27 24.33 14.27 6.85
C SER A 27 23.97 13.92 8.29
N PHE A 28 22.69 13.72 8.57
CA PHE A 28 22.20 13.25 9.87
C PHE A 28 22.68 11.83 10.18
N ALA A 29 22.66 10.92 9.21
CA ALA A 29 23.20 9.57 9.37
C ALA A 29 24.71 9.60 9.64
N SER A 30 25.47 10.45 8.93
CA SER A 30 26.90 10.64 9.22
C SER A 30 27.14 11.21 10.62
N ALA A 31 26.31 12.17 11.06
CA ALA A 31 26.38 12.74 12.40
C ALA A 31 26.14 11.69 13.49
N ALA A 32 25.22 10.75 13.27
CA ALA A 32 24.95 9.65 14.20
C ALA A 32 26.14 8.68 14.37
N CYS A 33 27.14 8.72 13.49
CA CYS A 33 28.35 7.89 13.54
C CYS A 33 29.56 8.58 14.20
N VAL A 34 29.44 9.86 14.59
CA VAL A 34 30.57 10.64 15.15
C VAL A 34 30.99 10.13 16.53
N SER A 35 30.03 9.92 17.43
CA SER A 35 30.28 9.43 18.79
C SER A 35 29.03 8.78 19.38
N ARG A 36 29.19 8.05 20.51
CA ARG A 36 28.05 7.48 21.24
C ARG A 36 27.07 8.55 21.72
N PHE A 37 27.58 9.72 22.08
CA PHE A 37 26.76 10.85 22.52
C PHE A 37 25.90 11.40 21.37
N TRP A 38 26.51 11.67 20.22
CA TRP A 38 25.80 12.12 19.02
C TRP A 38 24.79 11.08 18.53
N ASN A 39 25.16 9.79 18.57
CA ASN A 39 24.26 8.69 18.25
C ASN A 39 23.02 8.68 19.14
N SER A 40 23.21 8.87 20.46
CA SER A 40 22.11 8.94 21.42
C SER A 40 21.14 10.10 21.12
N ILE A 41 21.67 11.29 20.84
CA ILE A 41 20.85 12.46 20.47
C ILE A 41 20.11 12.21 19.15
N CYS A 42 20.79 11.66 18.15
CA CYS A 42 20.17 11.32 16.86
C CYS A 42 19.03 10.31 17.03
N ASN A 43 19.23 9.27 17.85
CA ASN A 43 18.21 8.29 18.18
C ASN A 43 17.02 8.95 18.88
N ARG A 44 17.24 9.90 19.79
CA ARG A 44 16.14 10.66 20.41
C ARG A 44 15.35 11.49 19.40
N ILE A 45 16.03 12.16 18.46
CA ILE A 45 15.38 12.94 17.39
C ILE A 45 14.53 12.04 16.47
N LEU A 46 15.03 10.84 16.18
CA LEU A 46 14.31 9.88 15.36
C LEU A 46 13.12 9.28 16.12
N PHE A 47 13.35 8.74 17.31
CA PHE A 47 12.34 7.98 18.07
C PHE A 47 11.24 8.83 18.71
N ALA A 48 11.30 10.16 18.57
CA ALA A 48 10.26 11.07 19.06
C ALA A 48 8.87 10.79 18.45
N SER A 49 8.79 10.38 17.19
CA SER A 49 7.54 10.00 16.54
C SER A 49 7.78 9.20 15.25
N PRO A 50 6.81 8.35 14.83
CA PRO A 50 6.79 7.80 13.49
C PRO A 50 6.80 8.94 12.45
N LYS A 51 7.58 8.77 11.38
CA LYS A 51 7.68 9.75 10.30
C LYS A 51 7.29 9.09 8.98
N LEU A 52 6.42 9.77 8.24
CA LEU A 52 6.10 9.45 6.86
C LEU A 52 6.39 10.70 6.04
N SER A 53 7.27 10.60 5.06
CA SER A 53 7.60 11.70 4.15
C SER A 53 7.22 11.30 2.74
N SER A 54 6.44 12.14 2.07
CA SER A 54 6.05 11.93 0.68
C SER A 54 6.22 13.19 -0.16
N ALA A 55 6.55 13.01 -1.43
CA ALA A 55 6.70 14.09 -2.40
C ALA A 55 6.32 13.59 -3.80
N ILE A 56 5.82 14.49 -4.63
CA ILE A 56 5.53 14.22 -6.05
C ILE A 56 6.41 15.08 -6.94
N SER A 57 6.73 14.56 -8.12
CA SER A 57 7.36 15.31 -9.21
C SER A 57 6.66 14.97 -10.52
N PHE A 58 6.51 15.98 -11.36
CA PHE A 58 6.00 15.88 -12.73
C PHE A 58 7.10 16.19 -13.76
N ASN A 59 8.37 16.12 -13.36
CA ASN A 59 9.47 16.31 -14.28
C ASN A 59 9.38 15.26 -15.42
N PRO A 60 9.49 15.67 -16.70
CA PRO A 60 9.38 14.74 -17.82
C PRO A 60 10.48 13.69 -17.86
N LEU A 61 11.64 13.94 -17.26
CA LEU A 61 12.76 13.02 -17.19
C LEU A 61 12.72 12.24 -15.88
N LEU A 62 12.72 10.89 -15.98
CA LEU A 62 12.62 10.02 -14.82
C LEU A 62 13.76 10.24 -13.80
N GLU A 63 14.99 10.45 -14.27
CA GLU A 63 16.16 10.67 -13.41
C GLU A 63 16.02 11.93 -12.56
N ASP A 64 15.64 13.04 -13.20
CA ASP A 64 15.40 14.31 -12.52
C ASP A 64 14.18 14.21 -11.59
N ALA A 65 13.10 13.56 -12.05
CA ALA A 65 11.90 13.34 -11.24
C ALA A 65 12.22 12.54 -9.97
N VAL A 66 13.05 11.48 -10.07
CA VAL A 66 13.52 10.71 -8.91
C VAL A 66 14.40 11.57 -8.01
N SER A 67 15.34 12.35 -8.57
CA SER A 67 16.19 13.23 -7.77
C SER A 67 15.38 14.24 -6.96
N GLU A 68 14.43 14.91 -7.60
CA GLU A 68 13.55 15.90 -6.96
C GLU A 68 12.78 15.31 -5.77
N VAL A 69 12.16 14.13 -5.95
CA VAL A 69 11.40 13.50 -4.86
C VAL A 69 12.31 12.93 -3.77
N VAL A 70 13.48 12.37 -4.12
CA VAL A 70 14.46 11.84 -3.15
C VAL A 70 15.00 12.97 -2.28
N ASP A 71 15.45 14.07 -2.88
CA ASP A 71 15.95 15.24 -2.16
C ASP A 71 14.87 15.81 -1.24
N LYS A 72 13.62 15.85 -1.70
CA LYS A 72 12.50 16.34 -0.90
C LYS A 72 12.22 15.46 0.31
N VAL A 73 12.07 14.14 0.12
CA VAL A 73 11.73 13.23 1.23
C VAL A 73 12.87 13.06 2.22
N LEU A 74 14.13 13.22 1.77
CA LEU A 74 15.33 13.14 2.60
C LEU A 74 15.82 14.51 3.12
N SER A 75 15.07 15.59 2.88
CA SER A 75 15.42 16.96 3.31
C SER A 75 15.48 17.14 4.84
N LYS A 76 14.90 16.22 5.60
CA LYS A 76 14.88 16.24 7.07
C LYS A 76 15.45 14.94 7.65
N PRO A 77 15.83 14.93 8.95
CA PRO A 77 16.33 13.73 9.61
C PRO A 77 15.37 12.55 9.55
N MET A 78 15.77 11.51 8.82
CA MET A 78 15.02 10.26 8.64
C MET A 78 15.97 9.09 8.45
N ARG A 79 15.57 7.91 8.93
CA ARG A 79 16.21 6.64 8.64
C ARG A 79 15.19 5.72 7.97
N PRO A 80 15.20 5.57 6.64
CA PRO A 80 14.13 4.84 5.96
C PRO A 80 14.02 3.38 6.45
N HIS A 81 12.79 2.92 6.72
CA HIS A 81 12.46 1.53 7.02
C HIS A 81 11.81 0.84 5.81
N PHE A 82 11.11 1.60 4.97
CA PHE A 82 10.54 1.13 3.71
C PHE A 82 10.39 2.30 2.74
N VAL A 83 10.25 1.97 1.46
CA VAL A 83 10.01 2.92 0.37
C VAL A 83 8.88 2.41 -0.51
N LEU A 84 7.94 3.28 -0.82
CA LEU A 84 6.89 3.08 -1.81
C LEU A 84 7.06 4.14 -2.87
N ALA A 85 7.04 3.75 -4.14
CA ALA A 85 6.95 4.70 -5.23
C ALA A 85 5.83 4.34 -6.18
N SER A 86 5.07 5.34 -6.58
CA SER A 86 4.03 5.17 -7.59
C SER A 86 4.34 6.07 -8.76
N ILE A 87 4.41 5.49 -9.96
CA ILE A 87 4.84 6.19 -11.18
C ILE A 87 3.70 6.23 -12.20
N GLY A 88 3.71 7.27 -13.03
CA GLY A 88 2.87 7.36 -14.21
C GLY A 88 3.24 6.31 -15.26
N PRO A 89 2.29 5.90 -16.12
CA PRO A 89 2.48 4.78 -17.05
C PRO A 89 3.53 5.05 -18.14
N SER A 90 3.93 6.31 -18.35
CA SER A 90 4.99 6.68 -19.31
C SER A 90 6.39 6.30 -18.83
N PHE A 91 6.59 6.06 -17.52
CA PHE A 91 7.89 5.71 -16.97
C PHE A 91 8.11 4.21 -16.93
N SER A 92 9.34 3.78 -17.25
CA SER A 92 9.73 2.38 -17.14
C SER A 92 9.83 1.99 -15.66
N LEU A 93 8.96 1.08 -15.23
CA LEU A 93 8.94 0.50 -13.88
C LEU A 93 10.29 -0.05 -13.41
N ARG A 94 11.05 -0.70 -14.31
CA ARG A 94 12.37 -1.27 -14.00
C ARG A 94 13.40 -0.16 -13.70
N GLN A 95 13.53 0.78 -14.63
CA GLN A 95 14.42 1.94 -14.48
C GLN A 95 14.11 2.75 -13.21
N ALA A 96 12.83 3.00 -12.93
CA ALA A 96 12.42 3.72 -11.71
C ALA A 96 12.86 2.97 -10.45
N HIS A 97 12.61 1.66 -10.39
CA HIS A 97 13.03 0.83 -9.28
C HIS A 97 14.56 0.78 -9.11
N GLU A 98 15.34 0.76 -10.20
CA GLU A 98 16.81 0.82 -10.16
C GLU A 98 17.31 2.13 -9.57
N LEU A 99 16.79 3.26 -10.06
CA LEU A 99 17.15 4.59 -9.58
C LEU A 99 16.81 4.78 -8.09
N ILE A 100 15.63 4.34 -7.67
CA ILE A 100 15.21 4.42 -6.26
C ILE A 100 16.12 3.55 -5.38
N ASN A 101 16.39 2.30 -5.78
CA ASN A 101 17.28 1.43 -5.01
C ASN A 101 18.70 1.98 -4.90
N GLY A 102 19.21 2.64 -5.95
CA GLY A 102 20.50 3.32 -5.92
C GLY A 102 20.61 4.37 -4.81
N ASN A 103 19.49 5.00 -4.43
CA ASN A 103 19.44 6.06 -3.41
C ASN A 103 19.23 5.54 -1.97
N PHE A 104 18.42 4.50 -1.78
CA PHE A 104 18.05 3.99 -0.45
C PHE A 104 18.87 2.77 0.01
N GLY A 105 19.62 2.16 -0.91
CA GLY A 105 20.42 0.98 -0.65
C GLY A 105 19.59 -0.31 -0.63
N PHE A 106 20.31 -1.43 -0.66
CA PHE A 106 19.73 -2.72 -0.97
C PHE A 106 19.00 -3.42 0.19
N HIS A 107 19.13 -2.94 1.42
CA HIS A 107 18.52 -3.59 2.60
C HIS A 107 17.11 -3.08 2.92
N ILE A 108 16.66 -2.02 2.24
CA ILE A 108 15.38 -1.39 2.52
C ILE A 108 14.34 -1.99 1.58
N PRO A 109 13.19 -2.45 2.08
CA PRO A 109 12.11 -2.93 1.22
C PRO A 109 11.59 -1.78 0.35
N VAL A 110 11.63 -1.99 -0.97
CA VAL A 110 11.14 -1.05 -1.98
C VAL A 110 10.04 -1.72 -2.80
N VAL A 111 8.90 -1.05 -2.92
CA VAL A 111 7.82 -1.43 -3.86
C VAL A 111 7.59 -0.25 -4.80
N VAL A 112 7.58 -0.52 -6.09
CA VAL A 112 7.22 0.46 -7.12
C VAL A 112 5.97 -0.03 -7.84
N ASN A 113 4.94 0.79 -7.99
CA ASN A 113 3.71 0.46 -8.71
C ASN A 113 3.32 1.52 -9.75
N VAL A 114 2.39 1.16 -10.64
CA VAL A 114 1.80 2.04 -11.66
C VAL A 114 0.29 2.13 -11.40
N PRO A 115 -0.15 2.97 -10.45
CA PRO A 115 -1.58 3.15 -10.16
C PRO A 115 -2.27 3.95 -11.28
N GLU A 116 -3.59 4.11 -11.20
CA GLU A 116 -4.40 4.93 -12.12
C GLU A 116 -4.22 6.45 -11.94
N GLY A 117 -3.59 6.87 -10.84
CA GLY A 117 -3.33 8.27 -10.54
C GLY A 117 -2.45 8.42 -9.31
N ILE A 118 -1.97 9.64 -9.08
CA ILE A 118 -1.20 10.00 -7.88
C ILE A 118 -1.73 11.29 -7.26
N ILE A 119 -1.63 11.37 -5.94
CA ILE A 119 -2.00 12.54 -5.15
C ILE A 119 -0.92 12.82 -4.11
N GLY A 120 -0.49 14.07 -3.99
CA GLY A 120 0.51 14.43 -2.97
C GLY A 120 0.95 15.89 -3.05
N ARG A 121 2.06 16.22 -2.37
CA ARG A 121 2.66 17.56 -2.38
C ARG A 121 3.79 17.62 -3.38
N ASP A 122 3.73 18.59 -4.28
CA ASP A 122 4.75 18.86 -5.28
C ASP A 122 6.09 19.21 -4.63
N SER A 123 7.15 18.56 -5.09
CA SER A 123 8.48 18.66 -4.50
C SER A 123 9.05 20.08 -4.56
N LEU A 124 8.74 20.82 -5.62
CA LEU A 124 9.24 22.17 -5.89
C LEU A 124 8.37 23.25 -5.24
N THR A 125 7.05 23.12 -5.36
CA THR A 125 6.10 24.17 -4.96
C THR A 125 5.46 23.94 -3.59
N ASP A 126 5.58 22.74 -3.01
CA ASP A 126 4.85 22.30 -1.80
C ASP A 126 3.31 22.36 -1.92
N GLU A 127 2.78 22.63 -3.12
CA GLU A 127 1.35 22.63 -3.41
C GLU A 127 0.82 21.20 -3.53
N PHE A 128 -0.39 20.98 -3.03
CA PHE A 128 -1.08 19.71 -3.26
C PHE A 128 -1.55 19.60 -4.70
N ARG A 129 -1.24 18.48 -5.34
CA ARG A 129 -1.72 18.14 -6.68
C ARG A 129 -2.22 16.71 -6.71
N GLU A 130 -3.22 16.51 -7.54
CA GLU A 130 -3.83 15.22 -7.85
C GLU A 130 -3.89 15.11 -9.36
N VAL A 131 -3.42 13.99 -9.89
CA VAL A 131 -3.47 13.69 -11.32
C VAL A 131 -3.96 12.26 -11.50
N GLN A 132 -4.99 12.12 -12.31
CA GLN A 132 -5.46 10.85 -12.83
C GLN A 132 -4.89 10.68 -14.24
N TRP A 133 -4.42 9.48 -14.56
CA TRP A 133 -3.82 9.18 -15.86
C TRP A 133 -4.90 9.01 -16.93
N GLU A 134 -4.64 9.54 -18.12
CA GLU A 134 -5.49 9.27 -19.28
C GLU A 134 -5.09 7.90 -19.85
N VAL A 135 -5.89 6.88 -19.53
CA VAL A 135 -5.80 5.56 -20.14
C VAL A 135 -6.59 5.60 -21.44
N THR A 136 -5.95 5.93 -22.56
CA THR A 136 -6.55 5.67 -23.87
C THR A 136 -6.54 4.16 -24.10
N GLU A 137 -7.72 3.54 -24.17
CA GLU A 137 -7.90 2.12 -24.52
C GLU A 137 -7.48 1.77 -25.96
N GLU A 138 -6.93 2.73 -26.71
CA GLU A 138 -6.52 2.57 -28.10
C GLU A 138 -4.99 2.51 -28.23
N GLU A 139 -4.41 1.34 -27.96
CA GLU A 139 -3.28 0.90 -28.79
C GLU A 139 -3.84 0.71 -30.21
N ASP A 140 -3.87 1.79 -31.02
CA ASP A 140 -3.91 1.81 -32.50
C ASP A 140 -4.75 2.94 -33.12
N LEU A 141 -4.69 4.19 -32.65
CA LEU A 141 -4.97 5.32 -33.56
C LEU A 141 -3.98 6.47 -33.33
N ALA A 142 -3.08 6.63 -34.30
CA ALA A 142 -2.25 7.81 -34.44
C ALA A 142 -3.13 9.07 -34.51
N GLY A 143 -3.18 9.83 -33.41
CA GLY A 143 -4.10 10.96 -33.30
C GLY A 143 -3.90 11.87 -32.10
N VAL A 144 -2.67 12.38 -31.91
CA VAL A 144 -2.35 13.68 -31.29
C VAL A 144 -3.24 14.14 -30.12
N SER A 145 -2.88 13.77 -28.89
CA SER A 145 -3.08 14.66 -27.73
C SER A 145 -1.71 15.24 -27.33
N GLN A 146 -1.55 16.55 -27.50
CA GLN A 146 -0.28 17.28 -27.31
C GLN A 146 0.02 17.64 -25.84
N ASN A 147 -0.57 16.96 -24.86
CA ASN A 147 -0.10 17.11 -23.50
C ASN A 147 0.93 16.02 -23.21
N GLU A 148 2.18 16.28 -23.58
CA GLU A 148 3.32 15.38 -23.33
C GLU A 148 3.54 15.03 -21.84
N ASN A 149 2.79 15.67 -20.92
CA ASN A 149 2.90 15.54 -19.47
C ASN A 149 1.74 14.80 -18.78
N VAL A 150 0.64 14.41 -19.46
CA VAL A 150 -0.55 13.88 -18.74
C VAL A 150 -0.28 12.55 -18.02
N ASN A 151 0.66 11.76 -18.53
CA ASN A 151 0.94 10.41 -18.05
C ASN A 151 2.34 10.27 -17.43
N ARG A 152 2.94 11.39 -17.01
CA ARG A 152 4.28 11.46 -16.41
C ARG A 152 4.16 12.00 -15.01
N GLY A 153 4.74 11.28 -14.07
CA GLY A 153 4.80 11.70 -12.68
C GLY A 153 5.33 10.58 -11.80
N ILE A 154 5.83 10.96 -10.64
CA ILE A 154 6.25 10.03 -9.59
C ILE A 154 5.82 10.59 -8.25
N ILE A 155 5.26 9.75 -7.40
CA ILE A 155 5.18 9.98 -5.96
C ILE A 155 6.13 9.01 -5.27
N LEU A 156 6.96 9.53 -4.38
CA LEU A 156 7.82 8.74 -3.50
C LEU A 156 7.33 8.92 -2.07
N THR A 157 7.11 7.82 -1.36
CA THR A 157 6.76 7.79 0.05
C THR A 157 7.77 6.96 0.82
N VAL A 158 8.38 7.57 1.82
CA VAL A 158 9.39 6.95 2.68
C VAL A 158 8.92 6.98 4.12
N GLY A 159 8.95 5.83 4.78
CA GLY A 159 8.52 5.70 6.16
C GLY A 159 9.64 5.31 7.10
N PHE A 160 9.62 5.91 8.29
CA PHE A 160 10.41 5.53 9.45
C PHE A 160 9.45 5.29 10.62
N LEU A 161 9.35 4.04 11.05
CA LEU A 161 8.39 3.60 12.06
C LEU A 161 9.14 2.95 13.23
N PRO A 162 9.51 3.72 14.28
CA PRO A 162 10.18 3.17 15.46
C PRO A 162 9.43 2.01 16.10
N GLY A 163 10.14 0.92 16.42
CA GLY A 163 9.56 -0.27 17.05
C GLY A 163 8.79 -1.19 16.09
N LEU A 164 8.77 -0.87 14.79
CA LEU A 164 8.25 -1.71 13.73
C LEU A 164 9.36 -2.07 12.75
N LYS A 165 9.39 -3.34 12.36
CA LYS A 165 10.22 -3.85 11.28
C LYS A 165 9.37 -4.01 10.02
N ALA A 166 9.86 -3.47 8.91
CA ALA A 166 9.24 -3.64 7.61
C ALA A 166 9.91 -4.76 6.82
N ASN A 167 9.13 -5.57 6.09
CA ASN A 167 9.66 -6.61 5.22
C ASN A 167 8.73 -6.93 4.05
N ILE A 168 9.28 -7.48 2.98
CA ILE A 168 8.53 -7.91 1.81
C ILE A 168 8.42 -9.44 1.82
N ILE A 169 7.21 -9.96 1.60
CA ILE A 169 6.97 -11.38 1.32
C ILE A 169 6.16 -11.47 0.02
N PRO A 170 6.66 -12.17 -1.01
CA PRO A 170 5.93 -12.37 -2.26
C PRO A 170 4.94 -13.53 -2.18
N LEU A 171 3.81 -13.40 -2.86
CA LEU A 171 2.96 -14.53 -3.24
C LEU A 171 3.56 -15.17 -4.48
N LEU A 172 3.63 -16.50 -4.52
CA LEU A 172 4.25 -17.24 -5.62
C LEU A 172 3.24 -18.17 -6.30
N PHE A 173 3.53 -18.48 -7.56
CA PHE A 173 2.84 -19.54 -8.29
C PHE A 173 3.38 -20.92 -7.90
N GLU A 174 2.52 -21.93 -8.00
CA GLU A 174 2.92 -23.32 -7.88
C GLU A 174 3.89 -23.67 -9.03
N LYS A 175 5.05 -24.26 -8.70
CA LYS A 175 6.09 -24.59 -9.71
C LYS A 175 5.58 -25.47 -10.86
N LYS A 176 4.53 -26.25 -10.62
CA LYS A 176 3.94 -27.21 -11.58
C LYS A 176 2.74 -26.65 -12.35
N ASP A 177 2.08 -25.62 -11.82
CA ASP A 177 0.89 -25.01 -12.42
C ASP A 177 0.93 -23.49 -12.24
N PRO A 178 1.31 -22.73 -13.28
CA PRO A 178 1.41 -21.27 -13.21
C PRO A 178 0.04 -20.56 -13.06
N ARG A 179 -1.07 -21.29 -12.99
CA ARG A 179 -2.41 -20.73 -12.69
C ARG A 179 -2.78 -20.88 -11.21
N ARG A 180 -2.03 -21.65 -10.43
CA ARG A 180 -2.32 -21.91 -9.02
C ARG A 180 -1.44 -21.08 -8.12
N LEU A 181 -2.08 -20.31 -7.24
CA LEU A 181 -1.42 -19.48 -6.23
C LEU A 181 -1.13 -20.30 -4.97
N LEU A 182 0.09 -20.15 -4.43
CA LEU A 182 0.50 -20.79 -3.18
C LEU A 182 0.03 -19.97 -1.96
N ILE A 183 -1.29 -19.80 -1.84
CA ILE A 183 -1.89 -18.91 -0.83
C ILE A 183 -1.62 -19.40 0.60
N ASP A 184 -1.65 -20.72 0.84
CA ASP A 184 -1.38 -21.26 2.17
C ASP A 184 0.07 -21.03 2.60
N GLU A 185 1.02 -21.29 1.69
CA GLU A 185 2.44 -21.03 1.96
C GLU A 185 2.69 -19.55 2.19
N PHE A 186 2.07 -18.67 1.41
CA PHE A 186 2.16 -17.23 1.60
C PHE A 186 1.72 -16.78 3.01
N VAL A 187 0.56 -17.25 3.47
CA VAL A 187 0.06 -16.94 4.82
C VAL A 187 0.97 -17.54 5.90
N ILE A 188 1.47 -18.76 5.70
CA ILE A 188 2.39 -19.41 6.63
C ILE A 188 3.71 -18.63 6.72
N SER A 189 4.30 -18.21 5.59
CA SER A 189 5.53 -17.41 5.57
C SER A 189 5.34 -16.08 6.30
N ILE A 190 4.18 -15.42 6.17
CA ILE A 190 3.87 -14.21 6.94
C ILE A 190 3.80 -14.54 8.44
N LYS A 191 3.11 -15.62 8.84
CA LYS A 191 3.03 -16.04 10.26
C LYS A 191 4.42 -16.35 10.85
N GLU A 192 5.25 -17.09 10.12
CA GLU A 192 6.59 -17.48 10.54
C GLU A 192 7.51 -16.26 10.69
N TYR A 193 7.53 -15.38 9.69
CA TYR A 193 8.28 -14.13 9.76
C TYR A 193 7.82 -13.28 10.94
N THR A 194 6.51 -13.08 11.09
CA THR A 194 5.94 -12.27 12.17
C THR A 194 6.29 -12.84 13.55
N SER A 195 6.20 -14.17 13.70
CA SER A 195 6.54 -14.87 14.94
C SER A 195 8.02 -14.73 15.28
N SER A 196 8.90 -14.78 14.27
CA SER A 196 10.34 -14.60 14.46
C SER A 196 10.73 -13.20 14.96
N VAL A 197 9.98 -12.16 14.56
CA VAL A 197 10.29 -10.76 14.90
C VAL A 197 9.60 -10.31 16.19
N SER A 198 8.33 -10.69 16.38
CA SER A 198 7.46 -10.15 17.43
C SER A 198 7.13 -11.15 18.55
N GLY A 199 7.41 -12.44 18.35
CA GLY A 199 6.88 -13.52 19.20
C GLY A 199 5.38 -13.79 19.04
N HIS A 200 4.69 -13.08 18.14
CA HIS A 200 3.26 -13.23 17.85
C HIS A 200 3.05 -13.61 16.38
N ALA A 201 1.94 -14.30 16.09
CA ALA A 201 1.66 -14.77 14.73
C ALA A 201 1.00 -13.72 13.81
N SER A 202 0.51 -12.60 14.35
CA SER A 202 -0.22 -11.57 13.58
C SER A 202 0.59 -10.28 13.41
N PRO A 203 0.78 -9.79 12.17
CA PRO A 203 1.47 -8.53 11.92
C PRO A 203 0.60 -7.34 12.35
N SER A 204 1.22 -6.18 12.53
CA SER A 204 0.52 -4.93 12.88
C SER A 204 -0.20 -4.33 11.67
N GLY A 205 0.35 -4.51 10.47
CA GLY A 205 -0.27 -4.07 9.23
C GLY A 205 0.37 -4.73 8.01
N ILE A 206 -0.40 -4.76 6.92
CA ILE A 206 -0.01 -5.32 5.63
C ILE A 206 -0.41 -4.33 4.53
N LEU A 207 0.56 -3.95 3.70
CA LEU A 207 0.33 -3.32 2.41
C LEU A 207 0.42 -4.38 1.31
N LEU A 208 -0.70 -4.71 0.69
CA LEU A 208 -0.81 -5.77 -0.32
C LEU A 208 -0.88 -5.17 -1.73
N PHE A 209 0.02 -5.58 -2.60
CA PHE A 209 0.01 -5.19 -4.02
C PHE A 209 -0.22 -6.45 -4.86
N SER A 210 -1.11 -6.39 -5.85
CA SER A 210 -1.34 -7.51 -6.77
C SER A 210 -1.40 -7.08 -8.22
N ASP A 211 -0.98 -8.00 -9.08
CA ASP A 211 -0.98 -7.81 -10.52
C ASP A 211 -2.42 -7.85 -11.03
N GLN A 212 -2.69 -7.08 -12.09
CA GLN A 212 -4.03 -6.95 -12.67
C GLN A 212 -4.66 -8.31 -13.07
N ALA A 213 -3.85 -9.29 -13.46
CA ALA A 213 -4.35 -10.61 -13.84
C ALA A 213 -4.62 -11.55 -12.65
N THR A 214 -4.25 -11.16 -11.42
CA THR A 214 -4.33 -12.02 -10.24
C THR A 214 -5.64 -11.81 -9.49
N ASP A 215 -6.45 -12.87 -9.35
CA ASP A 215 -7.59 -12.83 -8.44
C ASP A 215 -7.12 -12.81 -6.98
N ILE A 216 -7.09 -11.61 -6.39
CA ILE A 216 -6.62 -11.38 -5.02
C ILE A 216 -7.68 -11.72 -3.96
N LYS A 217 -8.95 -11.87 -4.35
CA LYS A 217 -10.07 -12.15 -3.42
C LYS A 217 -9.83 -13.38 -2.54
N PRO A 218 -9.43 -14.56 -3.05
CA PRO A 218 -9.13 -15.72 -2.20
C PRO A 218 -7.94 -15.50 -1.27
N VAL A 219 -6.99 -14.63 -1.63
CA VAL A 219 -5.84 -14.27 -0.79
C VAL A 219 -6.31 -13.44 0.39
N LEU A 220 -7.07 -12.37 0.14
CA LEU A 220 -7.66 -11.52 1.18
C LEU A 220 -8.51 -12.33 2.17
N GLN A 221 -9.33 -13.27 1.67
CA GLN A 221 -10.13 -14.15 2.52
C GLN A 221 -9.29 -15.02 3.47
N LYS A 222 -8.13 -15.51 3.01
CA LYS A 222 -7.23 -16.30 3.85
C LYS A 222 -6.42 -15.43 4.81
N LEU A 223 -6.04 -14.21 4.43
CA LEU A 223 -5.36 -13.27 5.33
C LEU A 223 -6.30 -12.85 6.48
N ASP A 224 -7.55 -12.49 6.16
CA ASP A 224 -8.58 -12.10 7.14
C ASP A 224 -8.94 -13.26 8.09
N TYR A 225 -8.91 -14.50 7.59
CA TYR A 225 -9.03 -15.69 8.43
C TYR A 225 -7.84 -15.88 9.38
N ALA A 226 -6.63 -15.61 8.89
CA ALA A 226 -5.39 -16.05 9.51
C ALA A 226 -4.88 -15.12 10.62
N PHE A 227 -5.24 -13.84 10.56
CA PHE A 227 -4.69 -12.79 11.42
C PHE A 227 -5.73 -12.15 12.33
N SER A 228 -5.25 -11.37 13.30
CA SER A 228 -6.12 -10.64 14.24
C SER A 228 -6.98 -9.61 13.51
N LEU A 229 -8.15 -9.28 14.08
CA LEU A 229 -8.96 -8.15 13.65
C LEU A 229 -8.24 -6.80 13.77
N ASP A 230 -7.20 -6.74 14.60
CA ASP A 230 -6.34 -5.56 14.72
C ASP A 230 -5.31 -5.45 13.59
N THR A 231 -5.12 -6.51 12.79
CA THR A 231 -4.22 -6.50 11.64
C THR A 231 -4.88 -5.77 10.48
N VAL A 232 -4.36 -4.60 10.17
CA VAL A 232 -4.80 -3.78 9.04
C VAL A 232 -4.27 -4.35 7.72
N ILE A 233 -5.13 -4.50 6.72
CA ILE A 233 -4.75 -4.91 5.36
C ILE A 233 -5.30 -3.87 4.38
N VAL A 234 -4.40 -3.21 3.66
CA VAL A 234 -4.71 -2.19 2.64
C VAL A 234 -3.76 -2.35 1.46
N GLY A 235 -4.03 -1.71 0.32
CA GLY A 235 -3.08 -1.66 -0.80
C GLY A 235 -3.76 -1.57 -2.15
N ASP A 236 -3.06 -2.03 -3.18
CA ASP A 236 -3.43 -1.85 -4.58
C ASP A 236 -3.63 -3.21 -5.24
N GLY A 237 -4.88 -3.49 -5.59
CA GLY A 237 -5.32 -4.81 -6.05
C GLY A 237 -5.21 -5.05 -7.56
N GLY A 238 -4.72 -4.10 -8.36
CA GLY A 238 -4.90 -4.18 -9.81
C GLY A 238 -3.85 -3.47 -10.66
N SER A 239 -2.70 -3.09 -10.09
CA SER A 239 -1.66 -2.36 -10.83
C SER A 239 -0.47 -3.22 -11.23
N LYS A 240 0.27 -2.73 -12.23
CA LYS A 240 1.62 -3.24 -12.50
C LYS A 240 2.53 -2.81 -11.36
N PHE A 241 3.25 -3.75 -10.76
CA PHE A 241 4.19 -3.44 -9.69
C PHE A 241 5.50 -4.23 -9.84
N LEU A 242 6.53 -3.74 -9.17
CA LEU A 242 7.83 -4.37 -9.04
C LEU A 242 8.27 -4.27 -7.59
N CYS A 243 8.72 -5.39 -7.05
CA CYS A 243 9.32 -5.46 -5.73
C CYS A 243 10.65 -6.20 -5.82
N ARG A 244 11.48 -5.98 -4.82
CA ARG A 244 12.72 -6.73 -4.65
C ARG A 244 12.44 -8.14 -4.11
N SER A 245 13.21 -9.14 -4.60
CA SER A 245 13.32 -10.47 -3.99
C SER A 245 14.58 -10.56 -3.10
N ASP A 246 14.55 -11.40 -2.07
CA ASP A 246 15.64 -11.60 -1.10
C ASP A 246 17.00 -11.94 -1.75
N ASP A 247 17.01 -12.55 -2.94
CA ASP A 247 18.22 -12.95 -3.65
C ASP A 247 18.97 -11.79 -4.35
N GLY A 248 18.51 -10.54 -4.22
CA GLY A 248 19.12 -9.38 -4.87
C GLY A 248 18.93 -9.32 -6.39
N ASN A 249 18.35 -10.36 -6.98
CA ASN A 249 17.80 -10.33 -8.33
C ASN A 249 16.40 -9.69 -8.33
N TYR A 250 16.08 -8.97 -9.40
CA TYR A 250 14.74 -8.43 -9.62
C TYR A 250 13.73 -9.57 -9.50
N ALA A 251 12.70 -9.39 -8.67
CA ALA A 251 11.59 -10.32 -8.67
C ALA A 251 10.91 -10.23 -10.04
N THR A 252 11.21 -11.21 -10.88
CA THR A 252 10.36 -11.71 -11.96
C THR A 252 8.90 -11.61 -11.51
N ARG A 253 8.04 -10.98 -12.32
CA ARG A 253 6.61 -10.73 -12.06
C ARG A 253 5.99 -11.75 -11.08
N VAL A 254 5.83 -11.34 -9.83
CA VAL A 254 5.11 -12.12 -8.82
C VAL A 254 3.63 -11.73 -8.87
N PRO A 255 2.69 -12.66 -8.62
CA PRO A 255 1.25 -12.38 -8.66
C PRO A 255 0.81 -11.33 -7.63
N ALA A 256 1.42 -11.35 -6.44
CA ALA A 256 1.19 -10.35 -5.42
C ALA A 256 2.39 -10.24 -4.48
N VAL A 257 2.44 -9.18 -3.68
CA VAL A 257 3.45 -8.96 -2.65
C VAL A 257 2.83 -8.29 -1.43
N ALA A 258 3.22 -8.75 -0.24
CA ALA A 258 2.89 -8.12 1.04
C ALA A 258 4.11 -7.38 1.58
N LEU A 259 3.98 -6.06 1.75
CA LEU A 259 4.84 -5.27 2.61
C LEU A 259 4.28 -5.30 4.03
N LEU A 260 4.97 -5.99 4.92
CA LEU A 260 4.56 -6.24 6.29
C LEU A 260 5.11 -5.19 7.24
N PHE A 261 4.32 -4.84 8.25
CA PHE A 261 4.75 -4.07 9.41
C PHE A 261 4.61 -4.93 10.66
N VAL A 262 5.73 -5.27 11.28
CA VAL A 262 5.78 -6.19 12.42
C VAL A 262 6.38 -5.51 13.63
N ASN A 263 5.65 -5.58 14.74
CA ASN A 263 6.10 -5.17 16.06
C ASN A 263 7.40 -5.87 16.47
N GLU A 264 8.46 -5.12 16.71
CA GLU A 264 9.70 -5.69 17.24
C GLU A 264 9.50 -6.12 18.69
N ARG A 265 10.08 -7.28 19.06
CA ARG A 265 10.07 -7.79 20.43
C ARG A 265 10.98 -6.97 21.35
N ASP A 266 12.21 -6.73 20.90
CA ASP A 266 13.28 -6.12 21.69
C ASP A 266 13.39 -4.61 21.41
N ARG A 267 12.28 -3.88 21.56
CA ARG A 267 12.26 -2.43 21.34
C ARG A 267 13.14 -1.73 22.35
N SER A 268 13.79 -0.66 21.92
CA SER A 268 14.53 0.20 22.84
C SER A 268 13.58 0.79 23.90
N PRO A 269 13.98 0.83 25.18
CA PRO A 269 13.17 1.41 26.24
C PRO A 269 12.77 2.86 25.89
N GLY A 270 11.48 3.18 26.02
CA GLY A 270 10.93 4.52 25.74
C GLY A 270 10.38 4.72 24.32
N ILE A 271 10.47 3.72 23.44
CA ILE A 271 9.74 3.74 22.16
C ILE A 271 8.27 3.40 22.41
N GLY A 272 7.36 4.31 22.02
CA GLY A 272 5.92 4.10 22.09
C GLY A 272 5.41 3.00 21.15
N GLU A 273 4.13 2.68 21.24
CA GLU A 273 3.49 1.73 20.34
C GLU A 273 2.93 2.45 19.10
N THR A 274 3.28 1.97 17.90
CA THR A 274 2.66 2.43 16.65
C THR A 274 1.40 1.60 16.40
N LYS A 275 0.25 2.26 16.22
CA LYS A 275 -1.01 1.63 15.84
C LYS A 275 -1.47 2.14 14.49
N PHE A 276 -1.92 1.23 13.64
CA PHE A 276 -2.50 1.56 12.35
C PHE A 276 -4.01 1.75 12.50
N HIS A 277 -4.52 2.84 11.96
CA HIS A 277 -5.94 3.11 11.86
C HIS A 277 -6.30 3.21 10.39
N VAL A 278 -7.33 2.47 9.98
CA VAL A 278 -7.87 2.56 8.61
C VAL A 278 -9.20 3.25 8.68
N MET A 279 -9.38 4.19 7.77
CA MET A 279 -10.68 4.77 7.47
C MET A 279 -10.96 4.51 6.00
N ILE A 280 -11.98 3.70 5.72
CA ILE A 280 -12.41 3.38 4.37
C ILE A 280 -13.58 4.32 4.07
N SER A 281 -13.41 5.21 3.08
CA SER A 281 -14.57 5.83 2.45
C SER A 281 -15.24 4.76 1.62
N THR A 282 -16.52 4.49 1.83
CA THR A 282 -17.22 3.49 1.03
C THR A 282 -17.30 3.89 -0.43
N GLY A 283 -17.15 5.18 -0.78
CA GLY A 283 -17.30 5.69 -2.15
C GLY A 283 -18.67 5.39 -2.78
N LEU A 284 -19.56 4.81 -1.99
CA LEU A 284 -20.82 4.20 -2.39
C LEU A 284 -21.90 4.78 -1.48
N SER A 285 -22.97 5.25 -2.10
CA SER A 285 -24.21 5.58 -1.41
C SER A 285 -25.07 4.33 -1.36
N PRO A 286 -25.46 3.81 -0.18
CA PRO A 286 -26.46 2.76 -0.12
C PRO A 286 -27.77 3.30 -0.69
N LEU A 287 -28.32 2.59 -1.67
CA LEU A 287 -29.58 2.92 -2.34
C LEU A 287 -30.42 1.64 -2.44
N GLY A 288 -31.73 1.80 -2.35
CA GLY A 288 -32.68 0.69 -2.39
C GLY A 288 -32.76 -0.15 -1.12
N SER A 289 -33.56 -1.21 -1.21
CA SER A 289 -33.87 -2.11 -0.09
C SER A 289 -32.83 -3.22 0.10
N THR A 290 -32.79 -3.80 1.30
CA THR A 290 -32.05 -5.05 1.55
C THR A 290 -32.86 -6.23 1.04
N TYR A 291 -32.22 -7.10 0.26
CA TYR A 291 -32.84 -8.30 -0.29
C TYR A 291 -32.16 -9.56 0.25
N LYS A 292 -32.95 -10.62 0.39
CA LYS A 292 -32.45 -11.95 0.73
C LYS A 292 -32.36 -12.80 -0.53
N ALA A 293 -31.15 -13.19 -0.91
CA ALA A 293 -30.94 -14.12 -2.02
C ALA A 293 -31.51 -15.52 -1.68
N VAL A 294 -32.34 -16.06 -2.57
CA VAL A 294 -33.00 -17.37 -2.46
C VAL A 294 -32.36 -18.40 -3.38
N SER A 295 -31.98 -17.97 -4.59
CA SER A 295 -31.29 -18.80 -5.56
C SER A 295 -30.14 -18.02 -6.18
N VAL A 296 -29.00 -18.69 -6.37
CA VAL A 296 -27.82 -18.11 -7.04
C VAL A 296 -27.33 -19.12 -8.06
N LYS A 297 -27.23 -18.72 -9.32
CA LYS A 297 -26.62 -19.50 -10.40
C LYS A 297 -25.42 -18.72 -10.93
N CYS A 298 -24.26 -19.36 -10.92
CA CYS A 298 -23.04 -18.76 -11.45
C CYS A 298 -22.73 -19.36 -12.83
N ASN A 299 -22.55 -18.50 -13.81
CA ASN A 299 -21.94 -18.81 -15.11
C ASN A 299 -20.49 -18.29 -15.13
N GLU A 300 -19.75 -18.55 -16.20
CA GLU A 300 -18.35 -18.11 -16.34
C GLU A 300 -18.21 -16.57 -16.31
N THR A 301 -19.21 -15.84 -16.80
CA THR A 301 -19.16 -14.38 -16.96
C THR A 301 -20.20 -13.61 -16.15
N SER A 302 -21.16 -14.29 -15.52
CA SER A 302 -22.25 -13.62 -14.80
C SER A 302 -22.77 -14.46 -13.64
N THR A 303 -23.30 -13.79 -12.62
CA THR A 303 -24.01 -14.41 -11.51
C THR A 303 -25.46 -13.98 -11.54
N TRP A 304 -26.36 -14.94 -11.64
CA TRP A 304 -27.80 -14.74 -11.66
C TRP A 304 -28.31 -15.00 -10.25
N LEU A 305 -29.08 -14.06 -9.72
CA LEU A 305 -29.65 -14.16 -8.38
C LEU A 305 -31.16 -13.98 -8.43
N THR A 306 -31.87 -14.80 -7.67
CA THR A 306 -33.28 -14.60 -7.33
C THR A 306 -33.33 -14.18 -5.88
N ALA A 307 -33.94 -13.05 -5.59
CA ALA A 307 -34.01 -12.50 -4.24
C ALA A 307 -35.45 -12.15 -3.85
N ILE A 308 -35.72 -12.19 -2.55
CA ILE A 308 -37.00 -11.79 -1.96
C ILE A 308 -36.75 -10.61 -1.03
N ARG A 309 -37.69 -9.66 -1.00
CA ARG A 309 -37.69 -8.53 -0.06
C ARG A 309 -38.17 -9.02 1.31
N ASP A 310 -37.45 -8.69 2.38
CA ASP A 310 -37.77 -9.19 3.74
C ASP A 310 -39.19 -8.80 4.21
N THR A 311 -39.80 -7.78 3.60
CA THR A 311 -41.12 -7.24 3.96
C THR A 311 -42.28 -7.69 3.07
N LEU A 312 -42.04 -8.26 1.88
CA LEU A 312 -43.06 -8.62 0.88
C LEU A 312 -42.68 -9.93 0.17
N HIS A 313 -43.57 -10.93 0.16
CA HIS A 313 -43.42 -12.19 -0.60
C HIS A 313 -43.81 -12.01 -2.07
N GLU A 314 -43.24 -11.00 -2.72
CA GLU A 314 -43.39 -10.79 -4.17
C GLU A 314 -42.07 -11.15 -4.86
N ASP A 315 -42.19 -11.95 -5.92
CA ASP A 315 -41.07 -12.19 -6.83
C ASP A 315 -40.84 -10.89 -7.62
N LEU A 316 -39.74 -10.22 -7.32
CA LEU A 316 -39.37 -8.97 -7.97
C LEU A 316 -38.49 -9.28 -9.19
N ASP A 317 -38.85 -8.73 -10.34
CA ASP A 317 -37.98 -8.77 -11.52
C ASP A 317 -36.83 -7.74 -11.38
N GLY A 318 -35.69 -8.03 -12.00
CA GLY A 318 -34.49 -7.20 -11.87
C GLY A 318 -34.66 -5.80 -12.44
N GLN A 319 -35.52 -5.63 -13.46
CA GLN A 319 -35.77 -4.34 -14.08
C GLN A 319 -36.54 -3.42 -13.14
N SER A 320 -37.57 -3.93 -12.44
CA SER A 320 -38.34 -3.19 -11.45
C SER A 320 -37.47 -2.70 -10.30
N ILE A 321 -36.49 -3.49 -9.88
CA ILE A 321 -35.51 -3.07 -8.85
C ILE A 321 -34.65 -1.92 -9.38
N LEU A 322 -34.18 -2.00 -10.63
CA LEU A 322 -33.39 -0.93 -11.23
C LEU A 322 -34.22 0.35 -11.41
N ASP A 323 -35.46 0.23 -11.87
CA ASP A 323 -36.38 1.37 -12.06
C ASP A 323 -36.64 2.08 -10.73
N GLU A 324 -36.89 1.33 -9.64
CA GLU A 324 -37.02 1.90 -8.29
C GLU A 324 -35.74 2.65 -7.85
N ILE A 325 -34.55 2.11 -8.15
CA ILE A 325 -33.27 2.74 -7.82
C ILE A 325 -33.06 4.01 -8.66
N TYR A 326 -33.40 3.99 -9.96
CA TYR A 326 -33.33 5.16 -10.83
C TYR A 326 -34.27 6.27 -10.36
N ASP A 327 -35.49 5.93 -9.93
CA ASP A 327 -36.45 6.88 -9.36
C ASP A 327 -35.92 7.50 -8.06
N GLU A 328 -35.30 6.69 -7.18
CA GLU A 328 -34.69 7.18 -5.93
C GLU A 328 -33.46 8.08 -6.18
N LEU A 329 -32.65 7.71 -7.18
CA LEU A 329 -31.44 8.44 -7.55
C LEU A 329 -31.77 9.78 -8.23
N GLY A 330 -32.78 9.81 -9.10
CA GLY A 330 -33.12 10.96 -9.95
C GLY A 330 -31.93 11.45 -10.78
N ASP A 331 -31.85 12.76 -11.01
CA ASP A 331 -30.78 13.40 -11.80
C ASP A 331 -29.47 13.64 -11.00
N ARG A 332 -29.27 12.96 -9.87
CA ARG A 332 -28.11 13.21 -8.98
C ARG A 332 -26.78 12.79 -9.59
N ILE A 333 -26.80 11.79 -10.48
CA ILE A 333 -25.60 11.22 -11.11
C ILE A 333 -25.91 10.95 -12.57
N GLN A 334 -25.12 11.53 -13.48
CA GLN A 334 -25.37 11.44 -14.93
C GLN A 334 -25.14 10.04 -15.51
N PHE A 335 -24.23 9.26 -14.92
CA PHE A 335 -23.90 7.89 -15.32
C PHE A 335 -23.64 7.02 -14.08
N PRO A 336 -24.69 6.53 -13.39
CA PRO A 336 -24.49 5.71 -12.20
C PRO A 336 -23.96 4.33 -12.58
N VAL A 337 -22.88 3.91 -11.91
CA VAL A 337 -22.43 2.51 -11.90
C VAL A 337 -22.97 1.87 -10.63
N PHE A 338 -23.77 0.82 -10.78
CA PHE A 338 -24.40 0.15 -9.64
C PHE A 338 -23.55 -1.01 -9.14
N TYR A 339 -23.42 -1.09 -7.81
CA TYR A 339 -22.78 -2.20 -7.14
C TYR A 339 -23.74 -2.88 -6.18
N LEU A 340 -23.82 -4.20 -6.25
CA LEU A 340 -24.53 -5.03 -5.29
C LEU A 340 -23.57 -5.47 -4.18
N GLY A 341 -23.81 -5.01 -2.96
CA GLY A 341 -23.13 -5.50 -1.76
C GLY A 341 -23.69 -6.86 -1.33
N VAL A 342 -22.87 -7.91 -1.40
CA VAL A 342 -23.25 -9.29 -1.07
C VAL A 342 -22.51 -9.78 0.16
N THR A 343 -23.27 -10.18 1.17
CA THR A 343 -22.73 -10.83 2.36
C THR A 343 -22.63 -12.35 2.13
N LYS A 344 -21.41 -12.85 1.96
CA LYS A 344 -21.12 -14.28 1.69
C LYS A 344 -20.58 -14.97 2.93
N ARG A 345 -21.04 -16.20 3.18
CA ARG A 345 -20.45 -17.08 4.21
C ARG A 345 -19.63 -18.17 3.54
N ARG A 346 -18.31 -18.17 3.74
CA ARG A 346 -17.40 -19.16 3.16
C ARG A 346 -16.74 -20.01 4.24
N ARG A 347 -16.35 -21.24 3.86
CA ARG A 347 -15.51 -22.12 4.67
C ARG A 347 -14.05 -21.86 4.30
N CYS A 348 -13.22 -21.49 5.27
CA CYS A 348 -11.81 -21.17 5.09
C CYS A 348 -10.95 -22.05 5.99
N SER A 349 -9.75 -22.38 5.51
CA SER A 349 -8.69 -23.08 6.23
C SER A 349 -7.34 -22.65 5.68
N VAL A 350 -6.31 -22.67 6.54
CA VAL A 350 -4.92 -22.40 6.17
C VAL A 350 -4.06 -23.57 6.63
N GLY A 351 -3.38 -24.22 5.68
CA GLY A 351 -2.57 -25.41 5.96
C GLY A 351 -3.37 -26.51 6.69
N PRO A 352 -2.83 -27.11 7.78
CA PRO A 352 -3.49 -28.19 8.52
C PRO A 352 -4.57 -27.70 9.51
N GLU A 353 -4.90 -26.40 9.56
CA GLU A 353 -5.86 -25.87 10.52
C GLU A 353 -7.32 -26.32 10.26
N LYS A 354 -8.13 -26.36 11.32
CA LYS A 354 -9.56 -26.70 11.22
C LYS A 354 -10.32 -25.65 10.41
N VAL A 355 -11.14 -26.12 9.48
CA VAL A 355 -12.03 -25.28 8.67
C VAL A 355 -12.98 -24.47 9.55
N ARG A 356 -13.03 -23.15 9.37
CA ARG A 356 -14.00 -22.24 10.00
C ARG A 356 -14.88 -21.55 8.97
N ARG A 357 -16.06 -21.09 9.40
CA ARG A 357 -16.96 -20.26 8.58
C ARG A 357 -16.69 -18.79 8.86
N ILE A 358 -16.49 -18.02 7.80
CA ILE A 358 -16.24 -16.58 7.86
C ILE A 358 -17.28 -15.88 6.99
N THR A 359 -17.65 -14.68 7.40
CA THR A 359 -18.57 -13.82 6.68
C THR A 359 -17.77 -12.71 6.00
N PHE A 360 -17.95 -12.56 4.70
CA PHE A 360 -17.31 -11.55 3.87
C PHE A 360 -18.37 -10.64 3.26
N HIS A 361 -18.03 -9.38 3.07
CA HIS A 361 -18.84 -8.44 2.29
C HIS A 361 -18.10 -8.17 0.98
N GLU A 362 -18.71 -8.54 -0.15
CA GLU A 362 -18.14 -8.40 -1.49
C GLU A 362 -19.06 -7.51 -2.33
N PHE A 363 -18.52 -6.53 -3.04
CA PHE A 363 -19.28 -5.71 -3.99
C PHE A 363 -19.15 -6.26 -5.40
N HIS A 364 -20.25 -6.32 -6.12
CA HIS A 364 -20.34 -6.81 -7.49
C HIS A 364 -20.97 -5.73 -8.38
N GLU A 365 -20.28 -5.36 -9.44
CA GLU A 365 -20.86 -4.46 -10.44
C GLU A 365 -22.08 -5.13 -11.11
N VAL A 366 -23.14 -4.35 -11.27
CA VAL A 366 -24.37 -4.78 -11.95
C VAL A 366 -24.22 -4.45 -13.43
N MET A 367 -24.05 -5.49 -14.24
CA MET A 367 -24.07 -5.39 -15.70
C MET A 367 -25.53 -5.54 -16.16
N GLY A 368 -26.01 -4.58 -16.96
CA GLY A 368 -27.39 -4.53 -17.48
C GLY A 368 -27.79 -5.70 -18.36
#